data_AF-A0A7S4CDI8-F1
#
_entry.id   AF-A0A7S4CDI8-F1
#
_cell.length_a   1.000
_cell.length_b   1.000
_cell.length_c   1.000
_cell.angle_alpha   90.00
_cell.angle_beta   90.00
_cell.angle_gamma   90.00
#
_symmetry.space_group_name_H-M   'P 1'
#
loop_
_entity.id
_entity.type
_entity.pdbx_description
1 polymer ?
#
loop_
_entity_poly.entity_id
_entity_poly.type
_entity_poly.pdbx_seq_one_letter_code
_entity_poly.pdbx_strand_id
1 'polypeptide(L)'
;LIEMDEDTVTRDVLEAIISINPTPEEVEQVKEAEASDLKLSAPAAFFLMTSRIPRYQARLQCWLLKLRFPGLIDTVQEELTLLRDVSTQLRSSQPFRRVLRAILDLGNVLNAGARLGGAMG
;
A
#
# COMPACT_ATOMS: atom_id res chain seq x y z
N LEU A 1 -6.89 11.91 -18.99
CA LEU A 1 -5.50 12.06 -18.47
C LEU A 1 -5.19 13.49 -18.02
N ILE A 2 -5.40 14.51 -18.85
CA ILE A 2 -5.14 15.92 -18.46
C ILE A 2 -6.07 16.37 -17.32
N GLU A 3 -7.35 16.00 -17.41
CA GLU A 3 -8.39 16.37 -16.44
C GLU A 3 -8.48 15.43 -15.23
N MET A 4 -7.70 14.33 -15.22
CA MET A 4 -7.78 13.28 -14.19
C MET A 4 -9.21 12.77 -13.92
N ASP A 5 -9.98 12.58 -14.99
CA ASP A 5 -11.37 12.10 -14.94
C ASP A 5 -11.46 10.63 -14.49
N GLU A 6 -12.03 10.45 -13.31
CA GLU A 6 -12.18 9.16 -12.61
C GLU A 6 -13.35 8.33 -13.14
N ASP A 7 -14.30 8.92 -13.88
CA ASP A 7 -15.41 8.20 -14.50
C ASP A 7 -14.96 7.44 -15.78
N THR A 8 -13.90 7.94 -16.42
CA THR A 8 -13.34 7.38 -17.65
C THR A 8 -12.13 6.48 -17.40
N VAL A 9 -11.30 6.80 -16.39
CA VAL A 9 -10.07 6.06 -16.11
C VAL A 9 -10.12 5.44 -14.71
N THR A 10 -10.38 4.14 -14.67
CA THR A 10 -10.34 3.37 -13.43
C THR A 10 -8.90 3.16 -12.95
N ARG A 11 -8.75 2.78 -11.67
CA ARG A 11 -7.43 2.43 -11.09
C ARG A 11 -6.68 1.39 -11.93
N ASP A 12 -7.36 0.32 -12.34
CA ASP A 12 -6.71 -0.79 -13.05
C ASP A 12 -6.24 -0.35 -14.44
N VAL A 13 -7.00 0.51 -15.12
CA VAL A 13 -6.59 1.14 -16.39
C VAL A 13 -5.40 2.08 -16.16
N LEU A 14 -5.42 2.87 -15.09
CA LEU A 14 -4.31 3.77 -14.76
C LEU A 14 -3.02 3.00 -14.48
N GLU A 15 -3.09 1.88 -13.75
CA GLU A 15 -1.96 0.99 -13.49
C GLU A 15 -1.43 0.36 -14.78
N ALA A 16 -2.31 -0.08 -15.68
CA ALA A 16 -1.92 -0.59 -16.99
C ALA A 16 -1.19 0.49 -17.81
N ILE A 17 -1.72 1.72 -17.86
CA ILE A 17 -1.07 2.86 -18.54
C ILE A 17 0.32 3.15 -17.95
N ILE A 18 0.47 3.11 -16.63
CA ILE A 18 1.76 3.31 -15.96
C ILE A 18 2.76 2.21 -16.34
N SER A 19 2.30 0.95 -16.44
CA SER A 19 3.16 -0.20 -16.75
C SER A 19 3.75 -0.17 -18.17
N ILE A 20 3.07 0.53 -19.09
CA ILE A 20 3.50 0.71 -20.49
C ILE A 20 4.08 2.10 -20.76
N ASN A 21 4.49 2.83 -19.72
CA ASN A 21 5.13 4.13 -19.91
C ASN A 21 6.37 3.97 -20.80
N PRO A 22 6.50 4.79 -21.87
CA PRO A 22 7.64 4.69 -22.75
C PRO A 22 8.91 5.09 -22.01
N THR A 23 10.02 4.44 -22.36
CA THR A 23 11.35 4.83 -21.86
C THR A 23 11.77 6.16 -22.50
N PRO A 24 12.74 6.89 -21.92
CA PRO A 24 13.28 8.10 -22.53
C PRO A 24 13.78 7.88 -23.96
N GLU A 25 14.42 6.73 -24.21
CA GLU A 25 14.96 6.35 -25.53
C GLU A 25 13.83 6.10 -26.53
N GLU A 26 12.75 5.42 -26.13
CA GLU A 26 11.57 5.22 -26.98
C GLU A 26 10.88 6.55 -27.32
N VAL A 27 10.83 7.49 -26.37
CA VAL A 27 10.31 8.83 -26.62
C VAL A 27 11.18 9.59 -27.63
N GLU A 28 12.50 9.46 -27.57
CA GLU A 28 13.40 10.08 -28.56
C GLU A 28 13.21 9.50 -29.96
N GLN A 29 13.17 8.17 -30.09
CA GLN A 29 12.94 7.50 -31.37
C GLN A 29 11.63 7.94 -32.05
N VAL A 30 10.55 8.05 -31.28
CA VAL A 30 9.25 8.47 -31.80
C VAL A 30 9.27 9.95 -32.23
N LYS A 31 10.02 10.81 -31.53
CA LYS A 31 10.21 12.22 -31.92
C LYS A 31 11.03 12.37 -33.20
N GLU A 32 12.07 11.56 -33.36
CA GLU A 32 12.88 11.55 -34.60
C GLU A 32 12.06 11.07 -35.81
N ALA A 33 11.24 10.04 -35.60
CA ALA A 33 10.34 9.53 -36.62
C ALA A 33 9.29 10.58 -37.04
N GLU A 34 8.73 11.34 -36.09
CA GLU A 34 7.86 12.49 -36.40
C GLU A 34 8.61 13.57 -37.19
N ALA A 35 9.82 13.94 -36.76
CA ALA A 35 10.63 14.95 -37.45
C ALA A 35 11.01 14.55 -38.89
N SER A 36 11.04 13.25 -39.17
CA SER A 36 11.32 12.68 -40.49
C SER A 36 10.05 12.42 -41.33
N ASP A 37 8.88 12.89 -40.86
CA ASP A 37 7.57 12.74 -41.50
C ASP A 37 7.18 11.27 -41.75
N LEU A 38 7.68 10.36 -40.90
CA LEU A 38 7.37 8.93 -40.96
C LEU A 38 5.99 8.65 -40.36
N LYS A 39 5.23 7.76 -41.01
CA LYS A 39 3.93 7.33 -40.50
C LYS A 39 4.11 6.48 -39.24
N LEU A 40 3.69 7.01 -38.09
CA LEU A 40 3.71 6.31 -36.81
C LEU A 40 2.63 5.22 -36.75
N SER A 41 2.97 4.09 -36.12
CA SER A 41 1.99 3.08 -35.70
C SER A 41 1.11 3.62 -34.56
N ALA A 42 -0.04 3.01 -34.29
CA ALA A 42 -0.92 3.46 -33.20
C ALA A 42 -0.23 3.51 -31.82
N PRO A 43 0.59 2.53 -31.41
CA PRO A 43 1.36 2.61 -30.16
C PRO A 43 2.38 3.76 -30.16
N ALA A 44 3.11 3.95 -31.26
CA ALA A 44 4.09 5.04 -31.38
C ALA A 44 3.41 6.41 -31.34
N ALA A 45 2.26 6.58 -32.00
CA ALA A 45 1.46 7.80 -31.93
C ALA A 45 0.95 8.07 -30.51
N PHE A 46 0.59 7.03 -29.75
CA PHE A 46 0.22 7.17 -28.34
C PHE A 46 1.40 7.65 -27.48
N PHE A 47 2.59 7.08 -27.64
CA PHE A 47 3.81 7.53 -26.94
C PHE A 47 4.18 8.97 -27.28
N LEU A 48 4.03 9.36 -28.55
CA LEU A 48 4.23 10.75 -28.94
C LEU A 48 3.25 11.68 -28.22
N MET A 49 1.97 11.32 -28.19
CA MET A 49 0.92 12.10 -27.53
C MET A 49 1.20 12.25 -26.03
N THR A 50 1.59 11.18 -25.34
CA THR A 50 1.90 11.22 -23.90
C THR A 50 3.19 12.01 -23.60
N SER A 51 4.19 11.95 -24.49
CA SER A 51 5.43 12.74 -24.36
C SER A 51 5.20 14.26 -24.38
N ARG A 52 4.12 14.70 -25.02
CA ARG A 52 3.70 16.12 -25.08
C ARG A 52 2.99 16.59 -23.82
N ILE A 53 2.55 15.67 -22.96
CA ILE A 53 1.89 16.02 -21.70
C ILE A 53 2.97 16.42 -20.67
N PRO A 54 2.96 17.66 -20.16
CA PRO A 54 3.96 18.10 -19.20
C PRO A 54 3.88 17.27 -17.92
N ARG A 55 5.03 16.72 -17.51
CA ARG A 55 5.17 15.90 -16.29
C ARG A 55 4.21 14.69 -16.29
N TYR A 56 3.98 14.09 -17.45
CA TYR A 56 3.07 12.97 -17.66
C TYR A 56 3.20 11.87 -16.58
N GLN A 57 4.39 11.30 -16.40
CA GLN A 57 4.61 10.23 -15.42
C GLN A 57 4.27 10.67 -13.99
N ALA A 58 4.69 11.87 -13.58
CA ALA A 58 4.39 12.40 -12.25
C ALA A 58 2.88 12.59 -12.05
N ARG A 59 2.15 13.07 -13.08
CA ARG A 59 0.68 13.19 -13.02
C ARG A 59 0.01 11.84 -12.81
N LEU A 60 0.44 10.80 -13.53
CA LEU A 60 -0.11 9.44 -13.34
C LEU A 60 0.15 8.91 -11.94
N GLN A 61 1.36 9.10 -11.41
CA GLN A 61 1.72 8.65 -10.06
C GLN A 61 0.91 9.40 -8.99
N CYS A 62 0.76 10.72 -9.11
CA CYS A 62 -0.08 11.50 -8.20
C CYS A 62 -1.55 11.07 -8.27
N TRP A 63 -2.06 10.76 -9.46
CA TRP A 63 -3.43 10.30 -9.62
C TRP A 63 -3.62 8.90 -9.02
N LEU A 64 -2.68 7.98 -9.24
CA LEU A 64 -2.72 6.65 -8.64
C LEU A 64 -2.69 6.75 -7.11
N LEU A 65 -1.86 7.65 -6.57
CA LEU A 65 -1.83 7.94 -5.14
C LEU A 65 -3.19 8.45 -4.67
N LYS A 66 -3.79 9.42 -5.35
CA LYS A 66 -5.12 9.97 -5.02
C LYS A 66 -6.18 8.86 -4.93
N LEU A 67 -6.21 7.96 -5.91
CA LEU A 67 -7.16 6.85 -5.95
C LEU A 67 -6.93 5.80 -4.84
N ARG A 68 -5.67 5.58 -4.44
CA ARG A 68 -5.30 4.61 -3.39
C ARG A 68 -5.41 5.17 -1.98
N PHE A 69 -5.30 6.49 -1.83
CA PHE A 69 -5.14 7.13 -0.53
C PHE A 69 -6.28 6.85 0.46
N PRO A 70 -7.58 6.93 0.07
CA PRO A 70 -8.67 6.64 0.99
C PRO A 70 -8.60 5.23 1.55
N GLY A 71 -8.44 4.21 0.69
CA GLY A 71 -8.35 2.82 1.13
C GLY A 71 -7.13 2.54 2.01
N LEU A 72 -6.00 3.21 1.75
CA LEU A 72 -4.82 3.11 2.62
C LEU A 72 -5.09 3.67 4.02
N ILE A 73 -5.78 4.81 4.10
CA ILE A 73 -6.16 5.41 5.39
C ILE A 73 -7.13 4.51 6.14
N ASP A 74 -8.12 3.95 5.46
CA ASP A 74 -9.11 3.05 6.07
C ASP A 74 -8.42 1.82 6.67
N THR A 75 -7.54 1.15 5.91
CA THR A 75 -6.77 0.00 6.41
C THR A 75 -5.96 0.36 7.65
N VAL A 76 -5.21 1.46 7.63
CA VAL A 76 -4.38 1.86 8.78
C VAL A 76 -5.25 2.19 10.00
N GLN A 77 -6.39 2.84 9.79
CA GLN A 77 -7.33 3.16 10.87
C GLN A 77 -7.94 1.91 11.50
N GLU A 78 -8.32 0.92 10.69
CA GLU A 78 -8.83 -0.38 11.16
C GLU A 78 -7.79 -1.13 11.99
N GLU A 79 -6.55 -1.21 11.52
CA GLU A 79 -5.46 -1.87 12.24
C GLU A 79 -5.15 -1.21 13.58
N LEU A 80 -5.10 0.13 13.63
CA LEU A 80 -4.86 0.88 14.86
C LEU A 80 -6.03 0.72 15.86
N THR A 81 -7.26 0.72 15.34
CA THR A 81 -8.47 0.51 16.16
C THR A 81 -8.45 -0.88 16.78
N LEU A 82 -8.17 -1.91 15.98
CA LEU A 82 -8.04 -3.28 16.45
C LEU A 82 -6.97 -3.42 17.53
N LEU A 83 -5.78 -2.87 17.30
CA LEU A 83 -4.67 -2.93 18.26
C LEU A 83 -5.02 -2.26 19.59
N ARG A 84 -5.64 -1.08 19.53
CA ARG A 84 -6.12 -0.34 20.71
C ARG A 84 -7.14 -1.18 21.49
N ASP A 85 -8.10 -1.76 20.79
CA ASP A 85 -9.20 -2.49 21.41
C ASP A 85 -8.72 -3.78 22.06
N VAL A 86 -7.87 -4.56 21.37
CA VAL A 86 -7.24 -5.76 21.95
C VAL A 86 -6.41 -5.40 23.19
N SER A 87 -5.57 -4.36 23.10
CA SER A 87 -4.76 -3.91 24.24
C SER A 87 -5.62 -3.52 25.43
N THR A 88 -6.75 -2.83 25.17
CA THR A 88 -7.70 -2.41 26.21
C THR A 88 -8.42 -3.61 26.83
N GLN A 89 -8.87 -4.55 26.01
CA GLN A 89 -9.54 -5.77 26.45
C GLN A 89 -8.61 -6.64 27.31
N LEU A 90 -7.38 -6.89 26.86
CA LEU A 90 -6.39 -7.64 27.64
C LEU A 90 -6.06 -6.96 28.96
N ARG A 91 -5.84 -5.63 28.94
CA ARG A 91 -5.52 -4.87 30.15
C ARG A 91 -6.68 -4.88 31.14
N SER A 92 -7.92 -4.76 30.68
CA SER A 92 -9.10 -4.69 31.55
C SER A 92 -9.68 -6.04 31.95
N SER A 93 -9.32 -7.13 31.27
CA SER A 93 -9.87 -8.46 31.52
C SER A 93 -9.41 -9.05 32.84
N GLN A 94 -10.29 -8.96 33.85
CA GLN A 94 -10.10 -9.63 35.13
C GLN A 94 -10.06 -11.15 35.03
N PRO A 95 -10.91 -11.82 34.22
CA PRO A 95 -10.80 -13.26 34.02
C PRO A 95 -9.43 -13.69 33.47
N PHE A 96 -8.90 -12.96 32.49
CA PHE A 96 -7.58 -13.25 31.93
C PHE A 96 -6.48 -13.14 32.98
N ARG A 97 -6.49 -12.09 33.81
CA ARG A 97 -5.56 -11.92 34.94
C ARG A 97 -5.67 -13.07 35.95
N ARG A 98 -6.89 -13.53 36.25
CA ARG A 98 -7.11 -14.67 37.16
C ARG A 98 -6.55 -15.97 36.60
N VAL A 99 -6.70 -16.21 35.30
CA VAL A 99 -6.10 -17.38 34.64
C VAL A 99 -4.57 -17.33 34.71
N LEU A 100 -3.96 -16.20 34.35
CA LEU A 100 -2.50 -16.03 34.47
C LEU A 100 -2.02 -16.24 35.90
N ARG A 101 -2.76 -15.75 36.90
CA ARG A 101 -2.44 -15.97 38.31
C ARG A 101 -2.52 -17.44 38.71
N ALA A 102 -3.57 -18.13 38.31
CA ALA A 102 -3.72 -19.56 38.60
C ALA A 102 -2.60 -20.39 37.95
N ILE A 103 -2.22 -20.06 36.72
CA ILE A 103 -1.08 -20.70 36.03
C ILE A 103 0.23 -20.46 36.81
N LEU A 104 0.46 -19.22 37.25
CA LEU A 104 1.64 -18.87 38.04
C LEU A 104 1.69 -19.63 39.38
N ASP A 105 0.57 -19.65 40.11
CA ASP A 105 0.47 -20.34 41.40
C ASP A 105 0.69 -21.84 41.24
N LEU A 106 0.07 -22.46 40.24
CA LEU A 106 0.26 -23.88 39.94
C LEU A 106 1.70 -24.18 39.53
N GLY A 107 2.29 -23.36 38.65
CA GLY A 107 3.68 -23.51 38.21
C GLY A 107 4.66 -23.41 39.37
N ASN A 108 4.42 -22.49 40.32
CA ASN A 108 5.24 -22.34 41.51
C ASN A 108 5.16 -23.54 42.46
N VAL A 109 3.96 -24.12 42.65
CA VAL A 109 3.79 -25.34 43.44
C VAL A 109 4.50 -26.52 42.79
N LEU A 110 4.31 -26.71 41.48
CA LEU A 110 4.91 -27.84 40.76
C LEU A 110 6.44 -27.76 40.66
N ASN A 111 7.01 -26.56 40.63
CA ASN A 111 8.46 -26.34 40.52
C ASN A 111 9.12 -25.98 41.87
N ALA A 112 8.45 -26.25 43.00
CA ALA A 112 9.00 -25.97 44.32
C ALA A 112 10.35 -26.68 44.53
N GLY A 113 11.39 -25.91 44.91
CA GLY A 113 12.74 -26.43 45.12
C GLY A 113 13.61 -26.55 43.86
N ALA A 114 13.07 -26.27 42.68
CA ALA A 114 13.84 -26.16 41.43
C ALA A 114 14.19 -24.70 41.11
N ARG A 115 15.16 -24.49 40.20
CA ARG A 115 15.58 -23.15 39.73
C ARG A 115 14.44 -22.31 39.12
N LEU A 116 13.32 -22.95 38.77
CA LEU A 116 12.14 -22.33 38.13
C LEU A 116 10.99 -22.08 39.12
N GLY A 117 11.13 -22.42 40.41
CA GLY A 117 10.14 -22.09 41.44
C GLY A 117 10.28 -20.66 41.97
N GLY A 118 9.18 -20.05 42.40
CA GLY A 118 9.16 -18.71 43.00
C GLY A 118 9.08 -17.56 41.99
N ALA A 119 8.53 -17.79 40.80
CA ALA A 119 8.31 -16.76 39.80
C ALA A 119 7.29 -15.70 40.28
N MET A 120 7.51 -14.44 39.92
CA MET A 120 6.65 -13.31 40.32
C MET A 120 5.70 -12.80 39.22
N GLY A 121 5.90 -13.21 37.96
CA GLY A 121 5.10 -12.80 36.82
C GLY A 121 5.66 -13.33 35.51
#